data_AF-A0A4R4PHA9-F1
#
_entry.id   AF-A0A4R4PHA9-F1
#
_cell.length_a   1.000
_cell.length_b   1.000
_cell.length_c   1.000
_cell.angle_alpha   90.00
_cell.angle_beta   90.00
_cell.angle_gamma   90.00
#
_symmetry.space_group_name_H-M   'P 1'
#
loop_
_entity.id
_entity.type
_entity.pdbx_description
1 polymer ?
#
loop_
_entity_poly.entity_id
_entity_poly.type
_entity_poly.pdbx_seq_one_letter_code
_entity_poly.pdbx_strand_id
1 'polypeptide(L)'
;MPPGWTDPPPTTGVTVEAVGDALVLRTGADAREPFVALAAALPVEAGQSAVVSAPTVTGRTDFFELLPDLLIEHLGGSAGAVRVVATGAYADSVQPVPAARKLAEWVGQDVLVPVVGLMVAPDRGRLLPADALGSIWVTCSPDGPP
;
A
#
# COMPACT_ATOMS: atom_id res chain seq x y z
N MET A 1 28.38 16.87 -6.57
CA MET A 1 27.09 17.28 -5.95
C MET A 1 26.18 16.06 -6.04
N PRO A 2 25.74 15.48 -4.92
CA PRO A 2 24.70 14.46 -5.00
C PRO A 2 23.41 15.15 -5.50
N PRO A 3 22.59 14.49 -6.33
CA PRO A 3 21.32 15.05 -6.77
C PRO A 3 20.46 15.36 -5.55
N GLY A 4 19.90 16.57 -5.55
CA GLY A 4 19.17 17.14 -4.42
C GLY A 4 18.06 16.20 -3.97
N TRP A 5 18.15 15.81 -2.70
CA TRP A 5 17.03 15.31 -1.94
C TRP A 5 15.98 16.43 -1.93
N THR A 6 14.95 16.29 -2.76
CA THR A 6 13.73 17.09 -2.64
C THR A 6 12.99 16.55 -1.43
N ASP A 7 12.69 17.40 -0.45
CA ASP A 7 11.85 17.05 0.71
C ASP A 7 10.66 16.21 0.22
N PRO A 8 10.38 15.05 0.83
CA PRO A 8 9.24 14.25 0.41
C PRO A 8 7.96 15.09 0.52
N PRO A 9 6.99 14.89 -0.39
CA PRO A 9 5.71 15.57 -0.30
C PRO A 9 5.15 15.31 1.10
N PRO A 10 4.68 16.34 1.81
CA PRO A 10 4.21 16.14 3.16
C PRO A 10 3.04 15.15 3.15
N THR A 11 3.02 14.20 4.10
CA THR A 11 1.92 13.23 4.33
C THR A 11 0.59 13.88 4.73
N THR A 12 0.49 15.20 4.54
CA THR A 12 -0.65 16.05 4.88
C THR A 12 -1.94 15.47 4.33
N GLY A 13 -2.86 15.17 5.24
CA GLY A 13 -4.19 14.65 4.90
C GLY A 13 -4.28 13.13 4.88
N VAL A 14 -3.18 12.39 5.05
CA VAL A 14 -3.21 10.94 5.29
C VAL A 14 -3.16 10.69 6.79
N THR A 15 -4.13 9.94 7.28
CA THR A 15 -4.16 9.36 8.63
C THR A 15 -3.67 7.92 8.54
N VAL A 16 -2.71 7.58 9.39
CA VAL A 16 -2.21 6.20 9.55
C VAL A 16 -2.66 5.66 10.89
N GLU A 17 -3.20 4.45 10.91
CA GLU A 17 -3.55 3.74 12.14
C GLU A 17 -3.13 2.28 12.08
N ALA A 18 -2.60 1.76 13.19
CA ALA A 18 -2.30 0.34 13.33
C ALA A 18 -3.54 -0.41 13.81
N VAL A 19 -3.87 -1.53 13.15
CA VAL A 19 -4.98 -2.42 13.47
C VAL A 19 -4.47 -3.85 13.47
N GLY A 20 -4.22 -4.40 14.66
CA GLY A 20 -3.49 -5.67 14.78
C GLY A 20 -2.08 -5.52 14.19
N ASP A 21 -1.73 -6.40 13.26
CA ASP A 21 -0.44 -6.40 12.56
C ASP A 21 -0.48 -5.65 11.21
N ALA A 22 -1.58 -4.95 10.92
CA ALA A 22 -1.76 -4.20 9.67
C ALA A 22 -1.78 -2.68 9.91
N LEU A 23 -1.30 -1.92 8.93
CA LEU A 23 -1.45 -0.48 8.87
C LEU A 23 -2.63 -0.11 7.97
N VAL A 24 -3.43 0.86 8.39
CA VAL A 24 -4.51 1.43 7.59
C VAL A 24 -4.16 2.87 7.23
N LEU A 25 -4.14 3.17 5.94
CA LEU A 25 -3.89 4.49 5.37
C LEU A 25 -5.22 5.03 4.83
N ARG A 26 -5.67 6.17 5.33
CA ARG A 26 -6.94 6.80 4.90
C ARG A 26 -6.88 8.31 4.94
N THR A 27 -7.78 9.00 4.25
CA THR A 27 -8.02 10.43 4.50
C THR A 27 -9.28 10.61 5.36
N GLY A 28 -9.60 11.86 5.74
CA GLY A 28 -10.85 12.18 6.44
C GLY A 28 -12.12 11.98 5.60
N ALA A 29 -11.99 11.82 4.28
CA ALA A 29 -13.11 11.55 3.39
C ALA A 29 -13.53 10.06 3.39
N ASP A 30 -12.64 9.16 3.83
CA ASP A 30 -12.92 7.74 3.92
C ASP A 30 -13.54 7.39 5.27
N ALA A 31 -14.62 6.62 5.26
CA ALA A 31 -15.17 6.02 6.48
C ALA A 31 -14.14 5.06 7.08
N ARG A 32 -13.91 5.14 8.39
CA ARG A 32 -12.87 4.36 9.08
C ARG A 32 -13.23 2.88 9.22
N GLU A 33 -14.46 2.60 9.63
CA GLU A 33 -14.91 1.26 10.06
C GLU A 33 -14.70 0.16 9.02
N PRO A 34 -14.97 0.37 7.71
CA PRO A 34 -14.75 -0.66 6.71
C PRO A 34 -13.27 -1.08 6.58
N PHE A 35 -12.33 -0.13 6.66
CA PHE A 35 -10.90 -0.44 6.50
C PHE A 35 -10.30 -1.07 7.76
N VAL A 36 -10.77 -0.67 8.94
CA VAL A 36 -10.41 -1.34 10.20
C VAL A 36 -10.91 -2.78 10.21
N ALA A 37 -12.17 -3.01 9.82
CA ALA A 37 -12.74 -4.36 9.73
C ALA A 37 -11.97 -5.22 8.71
N LEU A 38 -11.64 -4.66 7.54
CA LEU A 38 -10.83 -5.33 6.54
C LEU A 38 -9.45 -5.68 7.07
N ALA A 39 -8.74 -4.72 7.68
CA ALA A 39 -7.41 -4.94 8.25
C ALA A 39 -7.40 -6.06 9.30
N ALA A 40 -8.40 -6.09 10.19
CA ALA A 40 -8.55 -7.14 11.18
C ALA A 40 -8.91 -8.52 10.60
N ALA A 41 -9.47 -8.57 9.38
CA ALA A 41 -9.84 -9.80 8.70
C ALA A 41 -8.73 -10.35 7.79
N LEU A 42 -7.65 -9.59 7.56
CA LEU A 42 -6.54 -10.05 6.72
C LEU A 42 -5.80 -11.20 7.40
N PRO A 43 -5.39 -12.24 6.64
CA PRO A 43 -4.54 -13.28 7.17
C PRO A 43 -3.19 -12.68 7.60
N VAL A 44 -2.75 -13.03 8.80
CA VAL A 44 -1.41 -12.70 9.28
C VAL A 44 -0.41 -13.64 8.63
N GLU A 45 0.56 -13.07 7.92
CA GLU A 45 1.62 -13.80 7.24
C GLU A 45 2.95 -13.50 7.95
N ALA A 46 3.60 -14.52 8.50
CA ALA A 46 4.80 -14.32 9.32
C ALA A 46 5.93 -13.67 8.49
N GLY A 47 6.50 -12.58 9.01
CA GLY A 47 7.53 -11.81 8.31
C GLY A 47 7.00 -10.84 7.26
N GLN A 48 5.67 -10.74 7.07
CA GLN A 48 5.05 -9.84 6.12
C GLN A 48 4.05 -8.91 6.80
N SER A 49 4.22 -7.59 6.62
CA SER A 49 3.30 -6.58 7.14
C SER A 49 2.27 -6.19 6.08
N ALA A 50 1.00 -6.09 6.48
CA ALA A 50 -0.07 -5.67 5.58
C ALA A 50 -0.33 -4.15 5.69
N VAL A 51 -0.53 -3.49 4.56
CA VAL A 51 -0.78 -2.06 4.47
C VAL A 51 -2.04 -1.83 3.64
N VAL A 52 -3.13 -1.48 4.31
CA VAL A 52 -4.45 -1.27 3.71
C VAL A 52 -4.60 0.20 3.34
N SER A 53 -4.65 0.51 2.05
CA SER A 53 -4.86 1.87 1.54
C SER A 53 -6.30 2.07 1.12
N ALA A 54 -6.96 3.07 1.69
CA ALA A 54 -8.32 3.48 1.33
C ALA A 54 -8.38 4.14 -0.07
N PRO A 55 -9.56 4.21 -0.72
CA PRO A 55 -9.71 4.71 -2.09
C PRO A 55 -9.13 6.10 -2.32
N THR A 56 -9.34 7.03 -1.40
CA THR A 56 -8.82 8.39 -1.58
C THR A 56 -7.31 8.49 -1.43
N VAL A 57 -6.65 7.50 -0.81
CA VAL A 57 -5.19 7.42 -0.72
C VAL A 57 -4.62 6.71 -1.95
N THR A 58 -5.21 5.58 -2.34
CA THR A 58 -4.80 4.81 -3.54
C THR A 58 -4.92 5.63 -4.82
N GLY A 59 -5.95 6.46 -4.93
CA GLY A 59 -6.20 7.33 -6.09
C GLY A 59 -5.29 8.56 -6.18
N ARG A 60 -4.33 8.72 -5.27
CA ARG A 60 -3.37 9.83 -5.35
C ARG A 60 -2.27 9.53 -6.36
N THR A 61 -1.79 10.57 -7.04
CA THR A 61 -0.68 10.45 -8.00
C THR A 61 0.66 10.17 -7.33
N ASP A 62 0.82 10.58 -6.07
CA ASP A 62 2.02 10.41 -5.24
C ASP A 62 1.92 9.19 -4.31
N PHE A 63 0.92 8.31 -4.49
CA PHE A 63 0.65 7.19 -3.56
C PHE A 63 1.91 6.37 -3.22
N PHE A 64 2.67 5.93 -4.24
CA PHE A 64 3.89 5.14 -4.04
C PHE A 64 5.10 5.96 -3.56
N GLU A 65 5.05 7.28 -3.67
CA GLU A 65 6.10 8.18 -3.15
C GLU A 65 5.91 8.44 -1.65
N LEU A 66 4.67 8.34 -1.15
CA LEU A 66 4.34 8.47 0.27
C LEU A 66 4.66 7.20 1.07
N LEU A 67 4.51 6.02 0.46
CA LEU A 67 4.67 4.74 1.14
C LEU A 67 6.04 4.55 1.83
N PRO A 68 7.21 4.88 1.24
CA PRO A 68 8.50 4.67 1.89
C PRO A 68 8.58 5.32 3.27
N ASP A 69 8.21 6.60 3.37
CA ASP A 69 8.26 7.34 4.63
C ASP A 69 7.31 6.75 5.66
N LEU A 70 6.08 6.44 5.25
CA LEU A 70 5.08 5.82 6.12
C LEU A 70 5.52 4.44 6.63
N LEU A 71 6.15 3.64 5.77
CA LEU A 71 6.65 2.31 6.13
C LEU A 71 7.85 2.43 7.08
N ILE A 72 8.78 3.35 6.82
CA ILE A 72 9.93 3.59 7.69
C ILE A 72 9.46 4.10 9.07
N GLU A 73 8.54 5.06 9.08
CA GLU A 73 8.03 5.67 10.31
C GLU A 73 7.25 4.67 11.17
N HIS A 74 6.37 3.87 10.56
CA HIS A 74 5.44 3.02 11.31
C HIS A 74 5.85 1.56 11.45
N LEU A 75 6.68 1.04 10.53
CA LEU A 75 7.18 -0.34 10.58
C LEU A 75 8.68 -0.41 10.96
N GLY A 76 9.33 0.73 11.20
CA GLY A 76 10.71 0.79 11.69
C GLY A 76 11.76 0.17 10.76
N GLY A 77 11.43 -0.01 9.48
CA GLY A 77 12.32 -0.62 8.48
C GLY A 77 12.63 -2.11 8.68
N SER A 78 12.01 -2.80 9.65
CA SER A 78 12.34 -4.20 10.00
C SER A 78 11.37 -5.25 9.45
N ALA A 79 10.38 -4.86 8.64
CA ALA A 79 9.48 -5.82 8.01
C ALA A 79 10.27 -6.71 7.03
N GLY A 80 9.98 -8.01 6.96
CA GLY A 80 10.63 -8.88 5.96
C GLY A 80 10.11 -8.59 4.55
N ALA A 81 8.79 -8.43 4.43
CA ALA A 81 8.10 -8.04 3.21
C ALA A 81 6.89 -7.16 3.53
N VAL A 82 6.43 -6.38 2.55
CA VAL A 82 5.25 -5.51 2.64
C VAL A 82 4.18 -5.98 1.66
N ARG A 83 2.96 -6.16 2.14
CA ARG A 83 1.78 -6.42 1.33
C ARG A 83 0.90 -5.18 1.26
N VAL A 84 0.91 -4.50 0.12
CA VAL A 84 0.06 -3.35 -0.14
C VAL A 84 -1.31 -3.82 -0.60
N VAL A 85 -2.33 -3.56 0.21
CA VAL A 85 -3.75 -3.79 -0.09
C VAL A 85 -4.35 -2.46 -0.55
N ALA A 86 -4.17 -2.15 -1.83
CA ALA A 86 -4.65 -0.91 -2.44
C ALA A 86 -6.13 -1.02 -2.80
N THR A 87 -7.02 -0.32 -2.08
CA THR A 87 -8.46 -0.29 -2.38
C THR A 87 -8.81 0.94 -3.23
N GLY A 88 -9.80 0.82 -4.12
CA GLY A 88 -10.11 1.85 -5.11
C GLY A 88 -9.12 1.87 -6.28
N ALA A 89 -9.45 2.60 -7.34
CA ALA A 89 -8.58 2.70 -8.52
C ALA A 89 -7.32 3.52 -8.21
N TYR A 90 -6.20 3.11 -8.81
CA TYR A 90 -5.01 3.96 -8.90
C TYR A 90 -5.29 5.18 -9.77
N ALA A 91 -4.56 6.28 -9.56
CA ALA A 91 -4.58 7.40 -10.50
C ALA A 91 -4.09 6.96 -11.89
N ASP A 92 -4.63 7.56 -12.96
CA ASP A 92 -4.29 7.19 -14.35
C ASP A 92 -2.79 7.30 -14.67
N SER A 93 -2.07 8.17 -13.97
CA SER A 93 -0.63 8.37 -14.12
C SER A 93 0.22 7.31 -13.40
N VAL A 94 -0.37 6.51 -12.52
CA VAL A 94 0.34 5.52 -11.71
C VAL A 94 0.38 4.20 -12.45
N GLN A 95 1.60 3.69 -12.67
CA GLN A 95 1.83 2.33 -13.14
C GLN A 95 2.24 1.46 -11.93
N PRO A 96 1.34 0.61 -11.40
CA PRO A 96 1.55 -0.02 -10.08
C PRO A 96 2.79 -0.91 -10.01
N VAL A 97 3.09 -1.68 -11.07
CA VAL A 97 4.24 -2.61 -11.07
C VAL A 97 5.58 -1.85 -11.08
N PRO A 98 5.85 -0.92 -12.02
CA PRO A 98 7.06 -0.09 -11.96
C PRO A 98 7.20 0.68 -10.65
N ALA A 99 6.10 1.25 -10.13
CA ALA A 99 6.12 2.02 -8.89
C ALA A 99 6.42 1.14 -7.67
N ALA A 100 5.81 -0.05 -7.57
CA ALA A 100 6.07 -0.99 -6.50
C ALA A 100 7.49 -1.56 -6.53
N ARG A 101 8.11 -1.70 -7.72
CA ARG A 101 9.52 -2.06 -7.83
C ARG A 101 10.42 -0.98 -7.25
N LYS A 102 10.18 0.28 -7.60
CA LYS A 102 10.91 1.41 -7.04
C LYS A 102 10.72 1.49 -5.52
N LEU A 103 9.51 1.23 -5.04
CA LEU A 103 9.23 1.13 -3.61
C LEU A 103 10.07 0.01 -2.95
N ALA A 104 10.08 -1.20 -3.53
CA ALA A 104 10.86 -2.32 -3.02
C ALA A 104 12.36 -1.98 -2.93
N GLU A 105 12.92 -1.35 -3.96
CA GLU A 105 14.31 -0.85 -3.96
C GLU A 105 14.54 0.17 -2.84
N TRP A 106 13.61 1.09 -2.61
CA TRP A 106 13.72 2.11 -1.56
C TRP A 106 13.63 1.56 -0.15
N VAL A 107 12.72 0.61 0.08
CA VAL A 107 12.56 -0.01 1.41
C VAL A 107 13.51 -1.18 1.65
N GLY A 108 14.19 -1.68 0.62
CA GLY A 108 15.09 -2.82 0.69
C GLY A 108 14.38 -4.14 1.00
N GLN A 109 13.10 -4.26 0.64
CA GLN A 109 12.22 -5.37 1.02
C GLN A 109 11.31 -5.76 -0.15
N ASP A 110 10.83 -7.00 -0.15
CA ASP A 110 9.83 -7.43 -1.11
C ASP A 110 8.51 -6.66 -0.91
N VAL A 111 7.95 -6.17 -2.01
CA VAL A 111 6.65 -5.49 -2.04
C VAL A 111 5.69 -6.30 -2.89
N LEU A 112 4.64 -6.79 -2.24
CA LEU A 112 3.51 -7.45 -2.88
C LEU A 112 2.39 -6.43 -3.10
N VAL A 113 2.01 -6.22 -4.36
CA VAL A 113 1.00 -5.21 -4.76
C VAL A 113 0.00 -5.81 -5.74
N PRO A 114 -1.28 -5.40 -5.73
CA PRO A 114 -2.20 -5.75 -6.80
C PRO A 114 -1.97 -4.84 -8.01
N VAL A 115 -1.97 -5.42 -9.21
CA VAL A 115 -1.81 -4.69 -10.49
C VAL A 115 -2.94 -3.69 -10.72
N VAL A 116 -4.10 -3.94 -10.12
CA VAL A 116 -5.26 -3.06 -10.12
C VAL A 116 -5.76 -2.80 -8.71
N GLY A 117 -6.48 -1.70 -8.56
CA GLY A 117 -7.23 -1.41 -7.34
C GLY A 117 -8.14 -2.55 -6.92
N LEU A 118 -8.37 -2.68 -5.61
CA LEU A 118 -9.29 -3.66 -5.04
C LEU A 118 -10.58 -2.98 -4.56
N MET A 119 -11.69 -3.69 -4.62
CA MET A 119 -12.93 -3.29 -3.98
C MET A 119 -13.08 -4.02 -2.65
N VAL A 120 -13.55 -3.30 -1.63
CA VAL A 120 -13.98 -3.92 -0.38
C VAL A 120 -15.37 -4.51 -0.64
N ALA A 121 -15.51 -5.82 -0.43
CA ALA A 121 -16.80 -6.47 -0.54
C ALA A 121 -17.82 -5.86 0.45
N PRO A 122 -19.12 -5.83 0.13
CA PRO A 122 -20.13 -5.23 0.98
C PRO A 122 -20.27 -5.94 2.35
N ASP A 123 -19.83 -7.20 2.46
CA ASP A 123 -19.73 -7.95 3.71
C ASP A 123 -18.47 -7.60 4.54
N ARG A 124 -17.64 -6.68 4.05
CA ARG A 124 -16.45 -6.06 4.69
C ARG A 124 -15.33 -7.01 5.09
N GLY A 125 -15.40 -8.28 4.70
CA GLY A 125 -14.39 -9.30 5.05
C GLY A 125 -13.56 -9.80 3.87
N ARG A 126 -13.82 -9.32 2.65
CA ARG A 126 -13.16 -9.82 1.44
C ARG A 126 -12.77 -8.69 0.50
N LEU A 127 -11.67 -8.93 -0.20
CA LEU A 127 -11.21 -8.10 -1.30
C LEU A 127 -11.70 -8.72 -2.61
N LEU A 128 -12.27 -7.89 -3.46
CA LEU A 128 -12.60 -8.23 -4.83
C LEU A 128 -11.68 -7.44 -5.76
N PRO A 129 -11.26 -7.98 -6.91
CA PRO A 129 -10.64 -7.15 -7.93
C PRO A 129 -11.61 -6.04 -8.37
N ALA A 130 -11.11 -4.83 -8.59
CA ALA A 130 -11.93 -3.76 -9.15
C ALA A 130 -12.28 -3.98 -10.63
N ASP A 131 -11.64 -4.94 -11.29
CA ASP A 131 -11.89 -5.29 -12.69
C ASP A 131 -12.17 -6.78 -12.91
N ALA A 132 -12.52 -7.13 -14.15
CA ALA A 132 -12.87 -8.49 -14.55
C ALA A 132 -11.66 -9.42 -14.75
N LEU A 133 -10.42 -8.90 -14.63
CA LEU A 133 -9.18 -9.66 -14.90
C LEU A 133 -8.73 -10.52 -13.70
N GLY A 134 -9.39 -10.40 -12.55
CA GLY A 134 -8.96 -11.08 -11.33
C GLY A 134 -7.86 -10.29 -10.62
N SER A 135 -7.71 -10.47 -9.31
CA SER A 135 -6.66 -9.77 -8.54
C SER A 135 -5.30 -10.37 -8.90
N ILE A 136 -4.65 -9.84 -9.93
CA ILE A 136 -3.27 -10.20 -10.25
C ILE A 136 -2.39 -9.49 -9.23
N TRP A 137 -1.78 -10.28 -8.34
CA TRP A 137 -0.78 -9.81 -7.39
C TRP A 137 0.61 -10.00 -7.99
N VAL A 138 1.47 -9.01 -7.81
CA VAL A 138 2.86 -9.06 -8.26
C VAL A 138 3.77 -8.80 -7.07
N THR A 139 4.73 -9.70 -6.87
CA THR A 139 5.86 -9.48 -5.96
C THR A 139 6.96 -8.74 -6.70
N CYS A 140 7.40 -7.63 -6.14
CA CYS A 140 8.54 -6.85 -6.61
C CYS A 140 9.65 -6.93 -5.57
N SER A 141 10.82 -7.43 -5.97
CA SER A 141 11.98 -7.57 -5.09
C SER A 141 12.96 -6.40 -5.25
N PRO A 142 13.68 -6.03 -4.18
CA PRO A 142 14.66 -4.93 -4.20
C PRO A 142 15.83 -5.19 -5.16
N ASP A 143 16.21 -6.46 -5.35
CA ASP A 143 17.37 -6.86 -6.15
C ASP A 143 17.07 -6.95 -7.67
N GLY A 144 15.86 -6.57 -8.10
CA GLY A 144 15.39 -6.78 -9.46
C GLY A 144 14.99 -8.24 -9.74
N PRO A 145 14.48 -8.56 -10.95
CA PRO A 145 14.29 -9.94 -11.35
C PRO A 145 15.66 -10.63 -11.49
N PRO A 146 15.76 -11.96 -11.29
CA PRO A 146 16.90 -12.70 -11.80
C PRO A 146 17.05 -12.56 -13.32
#